data_AF-A0A7S7QP51-F1
#
_entry.id   AF-A0A7S7QP51-F1
#
_cell.length_a   1.000
_cell.length_b   1.000
_cell.length_c   1.000
_cell.angle_alpha   90.00
_cell.angle_beta   90.00
_cell.angle_gamma   90.00
#
_symmetry.space_group_name_H-M   'P 1'
#
loop_
_entity.id
_entity.type
_entity.pdbx_description
1 polymer ?
#
loop_
_entity_poly.entity_id
_entity_poly.type
_entity_poly.pdbx_seq_one_letter_code
_entity_poly.pdbx_strand_id
1 'polypeptide(L)'
;MFQLFLQSRAQNLVKSRLGGEAFKARSPERDAETDRGRIGSIMAAIDAALEAAESEQAGLSRRVEDVLARAAVTLGNGTDEYLEREALDNYHQDLFDKEILNGQRRLKELATEISHFKFMKAAVLSRFPDFKP
;
A
#
# COMPACT_ATOMS: atom_id res chain seq x y z
N MET A 1 20.01 -75.12 0.79
CA MET A 1 19.74 -74.12 1.84
C MET A 1 20.40 -72.75 1.62
N PHE A 2 21.52 -72.63 0.89
CA PHE A 2 22.21 -71.34 0.67
C PHE A 2 21.61 -70.42 -0.43
N GLN A 3 20.83 -70.95 -1.38
CA GLN A 3 20.24 -70.15 -2.47
C GLN A 3 19.06 -69.26 -2.03
N LEU A 4 18.29 -69.69 -1.02
CA LEU A 4 17.16 -68.91 -0.48
C LEU A 4 17.61 -67.66 0.28
N PHE A 5 18.79 -67.72 0.91
CA PHE A 5 19.38 -66.59 1.64
C PHE A 5 19.88 -65.46 0.72
N LEU A 6 20.32 -65.80 -0.50
CA LEU A 6 20.77 -64.81 -1.49
C LEU A 6 19.58 -64.09 -2.15
N GLN A 7 18.47 -64.80 -2.39
CA GLN A 7 17.25 -64.20 -2.94
C GLN A 7 16.60 -63.20 -1.98
N SER A 8 16.54 -63.51 -0.68
CA SER A 8 15.90 -62.61 0.30
C SER A 8 16.69 -61.30 0.50
N ARG A 9 18.03 -61.36 0.45
CA ARG A 9 18.88 -60.16 0.49
C ARG A 9 18.75 -59.29 -0.76
N ALA A 10 18.65 -59.89 -1.94
CA ALA A 10 18.45 -59.16 -3.19
C ALA A 10 17.07 -58.45 -3.23
N GLN A 11 16.02 -59.12 -2.77
CA GLN A 11 14.66 -58.53 -2.68
C GLN A 11 14.61 -57.37 -1.68
N ASN A 12 15.27 -57.48 -0.52
CA ASN A 12 15.31 -56.41 0.48
C ASN A 12 16.16 -55.20 0.02
N LEU A 13 17.23 -55.41 -0.75
CA LEU A 13 18.04 -54.34 -1.34
C LEU A 13 17.28 -53.57 -2.44
N VAL A 14 16.45 -54.27 -3.23
CA VAL A 14 15.57 -53.64 -4.21
C VAL A 14 14.43 -52.90 -3.53
N LYS A 15 13.84 -53.45 -2.46
CA LYS A 15 12.83 -52.77 -1.63
C LYS A 15 13.39 -51.55 -0.90
N SER A 16 14.65 -51.55 -0.46
CA SER A 16 15.27 -50.39 0.20
C SER A 16 15.73 -49.31 -0.80
N ARG A 17 16.05 -49.69 -2.05
CA ARG A 17 16.36 -48.75 -3.13
C ARG A 17 15.12 -48.16 -3.81
N LEU A 18 14.02 -48.92 -3.88
CA LEU A 18 12.69 -48.44 -4.31
C LEU A 18 11.93 -47.75 -3.16
N GLY A 19 12.28 -48.06 -1.91
CA GLY A 19 11.81 -47.42 -0.69
C GLY A 19 12.67 -46.23 -0.27
N GLY A 20 13.33 -45.56 -1.23
CA GLY A 20 13.74 -44.18 -1.01
C GLY A 20 12.48 -43.40 -0.62
N GLU A 21 12.55 -42.64 0.47
CA GLU A 21 11.41 -41.90 1.02
C GLU A 21 10.54 -41.36 -0.12
N ALA A 22 9.32 -41.90 -0.26
CA ALA A 22 8.38 -41.41 -1.25
C ALA A 22 8.31 -39.88 -1.11
N PHE A 23 8.40 -39.16 -2.23
CA PHE A 23 8.39 -37.71 -2.24
C PHE A 23 7.27 -37.17 -1.34
N LYS A 24 7.62 -36.57 -0.21
CA LYS A 24 6.67 -36.03 0.78
C LYS A 24 6.25 -34.63 0.33
N ALA A 25 5.20 -34.58 -0.48
CA ALA A 25 4.54 -33.32 -0.82
C ALA A 25 3.73 -32.79 0.37
N ARG A 26 3.58 -31.46 0.46
CA ARG A 26 2.62 -30.84 1.40
C ARG A 26 1.20 -31.19 0.97
N SER A 27 0.26 -31.12 1.91
CA SER A 27 -1.15 -31.31 1.58
C SER A 27 -1.68 -30.08 0.82
N PRO A 28 -2.58 -30.26 -0.17
CA PRO A 28 -3.14 -29.15 -0.93
C PRO A 28 -3.80 -28.07 -0.06
N GLU A 29 -4.38 -28.45 1.08
CA GLU A 29 -5.04 -27.54 2.01
C GLU A 29 -4.04 -26.59 2.67
N ARG A 30 -2.85 -27.08 3.02
CA ARG A 30 -1.80 -26.26 3.62
C ARG A 30 -1.19 -25.29 2.62
N ASP A 31 -1.07 -25.71 1.37
CA ASP A 31 -0.59 -24.85 0.30
C ASP A 31 -1.61 -23.74 0.01
N ALA A 32 -2.90 -24.09 -0.09
CA ALA A 32 -3.98 -23.10 -0.24
C ALA A 32 -4.05 -22.12 0.94
N GLU A 33 -3.86 -22.57 2.17
CA GLU A 33 -3.83 -21.70 3.35
C GLU A 33 -2.64 -20.73 3.31
N THR A 34 -1.47 -21.24 2.91
CA THR A 34 -0.28 -20.40 2.75
C THR A 34 -0.48 -19.34 1.66
N ASP A 35 -1.13 -19.71 0.56
CA ASP A 35 -1.44 -18.80 -0.55
C ASP A 35 -2.44 -17.71 -0.13
N ARG A 36 -3.50 -18.07 0.61
CA ARG A 36 -4.41 -17.08 1.21
C ARG A 36 -3.68 -16.12 2.13
N GLY A 37 -2.80 -16.64 3.00
CA GLY A 37 -2.02 -15.81 3.92
C GLY A 37 -1.13 -14.79 3.20
N ARG A 38 -0.52 -15.18 2.06
CA ARG A 38 0.27 -14.28 1.22
C ARG A 38 -0.58 -13.16 0.64
N ILE A 39 -1.75 -13.48 0.06
CA ILE A 39 -2.66 -12.46 -0.48
C ILE A 39 -3.20 -11.56 0.63
N GLY A 40 -3.51 -12.10 1.81
CA GLY A 40 -3.91 -11.33 2.98
C GLY A 40 -2.87 -10.31 3.39
N SER A 41 -1.58 -10.68 3.42
CA SER A 41 -0.50 -9.74 3.74
C SER A 41 -0.38 -8.59 2.73
N ILE A 42 -0.59 -8.87 1.43
CA ILE A 42 -0.58 -7.86 0.37
C ILE A 42 -1.78 -6.92 0.52
N MET A 43 -2.97 -7.48 0.75
CA MET A 43 -4.18 -6.67 0.93
C MET A 43 -4.07 -5.74 2.14
N ALA A 44 -3.58 -6.26 3.27
CA ALA A 44 -3.36 -5.47 4.47
C ALA A 44 -2.36 -4.33 4.24
N ALA A 45 -1.30 -4.56 3.47
CA ALA A 45 -0.34 -3.52 3.12
C ALA A 45 -0.96 -2.43 2.22
N ILE A 46 -1.80 -2.81 1.26
CA ILE A 46 -2.53 -1.86 0.41
C ILE A 46 -3.49 -1.03 1.25
N ASP A 47 -4.24 -1.66 2.15
CA ASP A 47 -5.21 -0.98 3.02
C ASP A 47 -4.54 0.00 3.98
N ALA A 48 -3.42 -0.39 4.59
CA ALA A 48 -2.65 0.49 5.45
C ALA A 48 -2.08 1.70 4.68
N ALA A 49 -1.57 1.50 3.47
CA ALA A 49 -1.08 2.59 2.63
C ALA A 49 -2.21 3.53 2.21
N LEU A 50 -3.40 2.99 1.92
CA LEU A 50 -4.58 3.77 1.56
C LEU A 50 -5.06 4.63 2.73
N GLU A 51 -5.20 4.05 3.92
CA GLU A 51 -5.60 4.76 5.13
C GLU A 51 -4.60 5.89 5.48
N ALA A 52 -3.31 5.62 5.38
CA ALA A 52 -2.27 6.62 5.62
C ALA A 52 -2.37 7.79 4.63
N ALA A 53 -2.54 7.52 3.34
CA ALA A 53 -2.66 8.55 2.31
C ALA A 53 -3.96 9.37 2.45
N GLU A 54 -5.09 8.72 2.76
CA GLU A 54 -6.37 9.41 3.01
C GLU A 54 -6.30 10.30 4.26
N SER A 55 -5.63 9.82 5.32
CA SER A 55 -5.39 10.61 6.54
C SER A 55 -4.50 11.82 6.28
N GLU A 56 -3.40 11.65 5.53
CA GLU A 56 -2.53 12.76 5.13
C GLU A 56 -3.31 13.79 4.29
N GLN A 57 -4.10 13.33 3.32
CA GLN A 57 -4.91 14.20 2.47
C GLN A 57 -5.90 15.02 3.29
N ALA A 58 -6.64 14.39 4.20
CA ALA A 58 -7.58 15.08 5.08
C ALA A 58 -6.88 16.11 5.99
N GLY A 59 -5.74 15.73 6.58
CA GLY A 59 -4.95 16.63 7.42
C GLY A 59 -4.36 17.81 6.65
N LEU A 60 -3.90 17.58 5.42
CA LEU A 60 -3.36 18.63 4.56
C LEU A 60 -4.46 19.57 4.04
N SER A 61 -5.63 19.05 3.65
CA SER A 61 -6.76 19.88 3.18
C SER A 61 -7.14 20.93 4.21
N ARG A 62 -7.31 20.52 5.47
CA ARG A 62 -7.63 21.43 6.58
C ARG A 62 -6.57 22.52 6.78
N ARG A 63 -5.29 22.16 6.66
CA ARG A 63 -4.18 23.14 6.78
C ARG A 63 -4.17 24.13 5.61
N VAL A 64 -4.44 23.67 4.39
CA VAL A 64 -4.55 24.54 3.22
C VAL A 64 -5.73 25.50 3.35
N GLU A 65 -6.88 25.01 3.80
CA GLU A 65 -8.07 25.83 4.06
C GLU A 65 -7.81 26.90 5.13
N ASP A 66 -7.08 26.57 6.20
CA ASP A 66 -6.68 27.51 7.24
C ASP A 66 -5.70 28.58 6.72
N VAL A 67 -4.70 28.21 5.91
CA VAL A 67 -3.80 29.19 5.27
C VAL A 67 -4.58 30.10 4.30
N LEU A 68 -5.51 29.55 3.53
CA LEU A 68 -6.38 30.34 2.65
C LEU A 68 -7.22 31.35 3.43
N ALA A 69 -7.79 30.94 4.58
CA ALA A 69 -8.56 31.84 5.44
C ALA A 69 -7.69 32.98 6.00
N ARG A 70 -6.46 32.68 6.43
CA ARG A 70 -5.51 33.69 6.93
C ARG A 70 -5.08 34.65 5.83
N ALA A 71 -4.76 34.13 4.65
CA ALA A 71 -4.40 34.94 3.49
C ALA A 71 -5.54 35.90 3.09
N ALA A 72 -6.80 35.43 3.12
CA ALA A 72 -7.96 36.26 2.83
C ALA A 72 -8.14 37.42 3.82
N VAL A 73 -7.85 37.21 5.12
CA VAL A 73 -7.90 38.28 6.13
C VAL A 73 -6.81 39.33 5.88
N THR A 74 -5.62 38.91 5.43
CA THR A 74 -4.52 39.84 5.12
C THR A 74 -4.70 40.61 3.82
N LEU A 75 -5.71 40.28 3.01
CA LEU A 75 -5.94 40.91 1.71
C LEU A 75 -6.87 42.13 1.79
N GLY A 76 -7.32 42.49 2.99
CA GLY A 76 -8.11 43.67 3.32
C GLY A 76 -9.33 43.88 2.41
N ASN A 77 -9.98 45.02 2.57
CA ASN A 77 -11.21 45.39 1.86
C ASN A 77 -11.13 46.82 1.29
N GLY A 78 -9.91 47.36 1.15
CA GLY A 78 -9.67 48.68 0.61
C GLY A 78 -9.60 48.68 -0.93
N THR A 79 -10.24 49.65 -1.57
CA THR A 79 -10.23 49.81 -3.05
C THR A 79 -8.85 50.15 -3.64
N ASP A 80 -7.90 50.61 -2.81
CA ASP A 80 -6.54 51.04 -3.20
C ASP A 80 -5.42 50.25 -2.49
N GLU A 81 -5.74 49.06 -2.00
CA GLU A 81 -4.87 48.31 -1.09
C GLU A 81 -3.53 47.89 -1.70
N TYR A 82 -3.45 47.72 -3.02
CA TYR A 82 -2.19 47.42 -3.71
C TYR A 82 -1.26 48.64 -3.89
N LEU A 83 -1.77 49.86 -3.72
CA LEU A 83 -0.99 51.11 -3.86
C LEU A 83 -0.39 51.58 -2.53
N GLU A 84 -1.05 51.30 -1.41
CA GLU A 84 -0.68 51.76 -0.05
C GLU A 84 -0.09 50.64 0.84
N ARG A 85 0.12 49.42 0.31
CA ARG A 85 0.53 48.26 1.11
C ARG A 85 1.95 48.41 1.68
N GLU A 86 2.09 48.24 3.00
CA GLU A 86 3.41 48.21 3.64
C GLU A 86 4.20 46.97 3.18
N ALA A 87 5.53 47.12 3.00
CA ALA A 87 6.40 46.05 2.52
C ALA A 87 6.37 44.77 3.38
N LEU A 88 5.94 44.87 4.64
CA LEU A 88 5.77 43.76 5.58
C LEU A 88 4.59 42.85 5.20
N ASP A 89 3.49 43.42 4.68
CA ASP A 89 2.31 42.65 4.28
C ASP A 89 2.56 41.84 3.00
N ASN A 90 3.39 42.36 2.09
CA ASN A 90 3.82 41.63 0.89
C ASN A 90 4.64 40.38 1.23
N TYR A 91 5.51 40.44 2.24
CA TYR A 91 6.30 39.29 2.66
C TYR A 91 5.42 38.15 3.21
N HIS A 92 4.40 38.48 4.00
CA HIS A 92 3.47 37.49 4.55
C HIS A 92 2.59 36.85 3.47
N GLN A 93 2.18 37.61 2.47
CA GLN A 93 1.41 37.08 1.34
C GLN A 93 2.24 36.15 0.46
N ASP A 94 3.49 36.51 0.16
CA ASP A 94 4.41 35.64 -0.57
C ASP A 94 4.65 34.29 0.15
N LEU A 95 4.62 34.30 1.49
CA LEU A 95 4.71 33.09 2.30
C LEU A 95 3.44 32.24 2.17
N PHE A 96 2.26 32.85 2.31
CA PHE A 96 0.99 32.13 2.15
C PHE A 96 0.83 31.54 0.75
N ASP A 97 1.19 32.28 -0.30
CA ASP A 97 1.12 31.78 -1.67
C ASP A 97 1.99 30.54 -1.87
N LYS A 98 3.21 30.54 -1.33
CA LYS A 98 4.10 29.37 -1.37
C LYS A 98 3.53 28.18 -0.61
N GLU A 99 2.94 28.40 0.57
CA GLU A 99 2.31 27.35 1.37
C GLU A 99 1.09 26.75 0.66
N ILE A 100 0.22 27.60 0.10
CA ILE A 100 -0.96 27.20 -0.67
C ILE A 100 -0.55 26.38 -1.89
N LEU A 101 0.39 26.87 -2.69
CA LEU A 101 0.87 26.19 -3.90
C LEU A 101 1.46 24.82 -3.59
N ASN A 102 2.30 24.73 -2.54
CA ASN A 102 2.87 23.45 -2.12
C ASN A 102 1.81 22.48 -1.60
N GLY A 103 0.85 22.98 -0.81
CA GLY A 103 -0.25 22.19 -0.29
C GLY A 103 -1.15 21.65 -1.41
N GLN A 104 -1.56 22.50 -2.34
CA GLN A 104 -2.36 22.10 -3.50
C GLN A 104 -1.65 21.08 -4.39
N ARG A 105 -0.34 21.26 -4.63
CA ARG A 105 0.47 20.29 -5.37
C ARG A 105 0.45 18.92 -4.67
N ARG A 106 0.75 18.88 -3.37
CA ARG A 106 0.77 17.62 -2.61
C ARG A 106 -0.62 16.98 -2.52
N LEU A 107 -1.70 17.75 -2.41
CA LEU A 107 -3.07 17.21 -2.46
C LEU A 107 -3.37 16.50 -3.78
N LYS A 108 -2.88 17.04 -4.91
CA LYS A 108 -3.02 16.39 -6.23
C LYS A 108 -2.20 15.10 -6.34
N GLU A 109 -0.99 15.11 -5.78
CA GLU A 109 -0.15 13.91 -5.70
C GLU A 109 -0.83 12.82 -4.86
N LEU A 110 -1.34 13.16 -3.68
CA LEU A 110 -2.07 12.24 -2.81
C LEU A 110 -3.34 11.69 -3.47
N ALA A 111 -4.11 12.52 -4.18
CA ALA A 111 -5.29 12.05 -4.92
C ALA A 111 -4.92 11.01 -5.98
N THR A 112 -3.78 11.20 -6.66
CA THR A 112 -3.25 10.26 -7.65
C THR A 112 -2.81 8.95 -6.98
N GLU A 113 -2.08 9.05 -5.88
CA GLU A 113 -1.60 7.91 -5.10
C GLU A 113 -2.74 7.06 -4.52
N ILE A 114 -3.75 7.71 -3.93
CA ILE A 114 -4.99 7.06 -3.46
C ILE A 114 -5.70 6.31 -4.60
N SER A 115 -5.76 6.91 -5.80
CA SER A 115 -6.34 6.26 -6.97
C SER A 115 -5.57 5.00 -7.36
N HIS A 116 -4.23 5.03 -7.33
CA HIS A 116 -3.40 3.86 -7.60
C HIS A 116 -3.63 2.75 -6.56
N PHE A 117 -3.71 3.08 -5.27
CA PHE A 117 -3.99 2.09 -4.22
C PHE A 117 -5.38 1.46 -4.38
N LYS A 118 -6.40 2.26 -4.67
CA LYS A 118 -7.76 1.76 -4.97
C LYS A 118 -7.78 0.83 -6.18
N PHE A 119 -7.03 1.18 -7.23
CA PHE A 119 -6.88 0.31 -8.40
C PHE A 119 -6.19 -1.01 -8.04
N MET A 120 -5.06 -0.97 -7.32
CA MET A 120 -4.36 -2.19 -6.91
C MET A 120 -5.23 -3.09 -6.03
N LYS A 121 -5.98 -2.52 -5.09
CA LYS A 121 -6.97 -3.26 -4.28
C LYS A 121 -7.99 -3.99 -5.15
N ALA A 122 -8.59 -3.27 -6.10
CA ALA A 122 -9.57 -3.84 -7.03
C ALA A 122 -8.95 -4.92 -7.93
N ALA A 123 -7.72 -4.70 -8.41
CA ALA A 123 -6.99 -5.67 -9.22
C ALA A 123 -6.74 -6.97 -8.44
N VAL A 124 -6.29 -6.89 -7.18
CA VAL A 124 -6.10 -8.06 -6.32
C VAL A 124 -7.43 -8.80 -6.11
N LEU A 125 -8.51 -8.10 -5.74
CA LEU A 125 -9.83 -8.73 -5.54
C LEU A 125 -10.36 -9.41 -6.81
N SER A 126 -10.15 -8.79 -7.99
CA SER A 126 -10.58 -9.40 -9.26
C SER A 126 -9.76 -10.63 -9.63
N ARG A 127 -8.48 -10.68 -9.25
CA ARG A 127 -7.58 -11.78 -9.61
C ARG A 127 -7.62 -12.94 -8.61
N PHE A 128 -8.04 -12.66 -7.38
CA PHE A 128 -8.18 -13.64 -6.29
C PHE A 128 -9.62 -13.63 -5.75
N PRO A 129 -10.61 -14.12 -6.51
CA PRO A 129 -12.03 -14.05 -6.12
C PRO A 129 -12.38 -14.87 -4.88
N ASP A 130 -11.57 -15.89 -4.57
CA ASP A 130 -11.74 -16.73 -3.38
C ASP A 130 -11.14 -16.10 -2.11
N PHE A 131 -10.39 -15.00 -2.26
CA PHE A 131 -9.88 -14.25 -1.12
C PHE A 131 -11.03 -13.47 -0.48
N LYS A 132 -11.33 -13.80 0.77
CA LYS A 132 -12.29 -13.05 1.59
C LYS A 132 -11.49 -12.25 2.63
N PRO A 133 -11.55 -10.91 2.59
CA PRO A 133 -10.92 -10.07 3.60
C PRO A 133 -11.54 -10.28 4.99
#